data_AF-L7JS26-F1
#
_entry.id   AF-L7JS26-F1
#
_cell.length_a   1.000
_cell.length_b   1.000
_cell.length_c   1.000
_cell.angle_alpha   90.00
_cell.angle_beta   90.00
_cell.angle_gamma   90.00
#
_symmetry.space_group_name_H-M   'P 1'
#
loop_
_entity.id
_entity.type
_entity.pdbx_description
1 polymer ?
#
loop_
_entity_poly.entity_id
_entity_poly.type
_entity_poly.pdbx_seq_one_letter_code
_entity_poly.pdbx_strand_id
1 'polypeptide(L)'
;MPNQNDLAHEIRTLTENEVEQQAVRRAGRFGIYRVSKVEDSKFWLMGGMFFCIAYIYSVIRELKDSFIIKRQLPASISFLKLIYVPPVSIAASALVQKCLIFSSNKRILSYVVACFGVYFLVYGVVVLPLQDTIESSNFNATDDFSDSKMAYKGLESVSAIVLTLNCWTSTLHFVASEVWGTMVLSLLFMSFSNDVCPFRQFIRFMPLFYVLSNVALMGSSITMLGYQHYNKLVDYSTKQMMLRIAFVIIAIFCLAILAFQIILERKILGRVLYTIEGEEQKRTKKVKLSFTEGIRLMFKSKLVLAICGIVLAYNIGTNMIESCYKSSLKIVSMATKQDTGNHVLLKSSIIQFITGLVVILLLISPFSRFIESRGWKIVGIIPPLIATAGFVGVFTLALFNTGRDGENIPPINMMLKSEVSDDTRRKFLQFEETVCLLAVACFKICKYAAFDIAKETLSMKIDKRYRARFKGIYDGVCGKLGKAGGALLLLVSNQLINTTDIRRSSFFYLMISLVIVSIWFYLINYLAGKYEESVKLRKNVDIDLFKGTKKMFSDDEDEPITAS
;
A
#
# COMPACT_ATOMS: atom_id res chain seq x y z
N MET A 1 -22.02 31.72 -50.34
CA MET A 1 -22.35 30.47 -49.64
C MET A 1 -21.21 29.49 -49.89
N PRO A 2 -20.33 29.23 -48.91
CA PRO A 2 -19.32 28.19 -49.06
C PRO A 2 -19.98 26.82 -48.91
N ASN A 3 -19.52 25.86 -49.71
CA ASN A 3 -20.06 24.52 -49.87
C ASN A 3 -20.34 23.79 -48.55
N GLN A 4 -21.56 23.27 -48.41
CA GLN A 4 -22.00 22.37 -47.34
C GLN A 4 -21.22 21.05 -47.27
N ASN A 5 -20.33 20.76 -48.23
CA ASN A 5 -19.48 19.57 -48.21
C ASN A 5 -18.17 19.74 -47.41
N ASP A 6 -17.75 20.97 -47.07
CA ASP A 6 -16.52 21.20 -46.30
C ASP A 6 -16.74 21.18 -44.77
N LEU A 7 -18.00 21.18 -44.31
CA LEU A 7 -18.32 20.99 -42.88
C LEU A 7 -18.47 19.51 -42.47
N ALA A 8 -18.49 18.58 -43.43
CA ALA A 8 -18.61 17.14 -43.17
C ALA A 8 -17.29 16.46 -42.75
N HIS A 9 -16.20 17.23 -42.59
CA HIS A 9 -14.97 16.79 -41.91
C HIS A 9 -15.03 16.95 -40.38
N GLU A 10 -16.24 16.93 -39.82
CA GLU A 10 -16.51 16.83 -38.39
C GLU A 10 -15.93 15.51 -37.83
N ILE A 11 -14.68 15.60 -37.35
CA ILE A 11 -14.00 14.74 -36.37
C ILE A 11 -14.56 13.31 -36.35
N ARG A 12 -14.12 12.46 -37.29
CA ARG A 12 -14.27 11.01 -37.13
C ARG A 12 -13.51 10.63 -35.86
N THR A 13 -14.22 10.42 -34.75
CA THR A 13 -13.64 9.92 -33.51
C THR A 13 -13.01 8.57 -33.82
N LEU A 14 -11.71 8.45 -33.58
CA LEU A 14 -10.95 7.21 -33.82
C LEU A 14 -11.66 6.03 -33.13
N THR A 15 -11.63 4.86 -33.74
CA THR A 15 -12.12 3.61 -33.11
C THR A 15 -11.12 3.11 -32.07
N GLU A 16 -11.55 2.33 -31.08
CA GLU A 16 -10.66 1.76 -30.06
C GLU A 16 -9.49 0.96 -30.68
N ASN A 17 -9.74 0.25 -31.77
CA ASN A 17 -8.72 -0.49 -32.52
C ASN A 17 -7.71 0.43 -33.23
N GLU A 18 -8.13 1.57 -33.77
CA GLU A 18 -7.21 2.56 -34.37
C GLU A 18 -6.35 3.24 -33.29
N VAL A 19 -6.92 3.54 -32.12
CA VAL A 19 -6.18 4.08 -30.96
C VAL A 19 -5.16 3.07 -30.44
N GLU A 20 -5.49 1.77 -30.44
CA GLU A 20 -4.56 0.70 -30.11
C GLU A 20 -3.41 0.60 -31.11
N GLN A 21 -3.70 0.62 -32.40
CA GLN A 21 -2.66 0.58 -33.44
C GLN A 21 -1.73 1.79 -33.35
N GLN A 22 -2.27 2.99 -33.08
CA GLN A 22 -1.45 4.19 -32.87
C GLN A 22 -0.55 4.06 -31.63
N ALA A 23 -1.07 3.52 -30.52
CA ALA A 23 -0.28 3.30 -29.32
C ALA A 23 0.83 2.25 -29.54
N VAL A 24 0.56 1.18 -30.29
CA VAL A 24 1.57 0.16 -30.65
C VAL A 24 2.64 0.75 -31.55
N ARG A 25 2.26 1.54 -32.57
CA ARG A 25 3.22 2.23 -33.45
C ARG A 25 4.14 3.18 -32.66
N ARG A 26 3.58 3.94 -31.73
CA ARG A 26 4.34 4.91 -30.92
C ARG A 26 5.23 4.27 -29.86
N ALA A 27 4.88 3.07 -29.41
CA ALA A 27 5.69 2.33 -28.46
C ALA A 27 7.05 1.89 -29.06
N GLY A 28 7.18 1.84 -30.38
CA GLY A 28 8.43 1.53 -31.08
C GLY A 28 9.01 0.14 -30.75
N ARG A 29 10.28 -0.08 -31.11
CA ARG A 29 10.97 -1.37 -30.94
C ARG A 29 11.06 -1.79 -29.46
N PHE A 30 11.28 -0.82 -28.56
CA PHE A 30 11.40 -1.03 -27.12
C PHE A 30 10.05 -1.11 -26.36
N GLY A 31 8.96 -0.59 -26.93
CA GLY A 31 7.61 -0.85 -26.42
C GLY A 31 7.16 -0.07 -25.20
N ILE A 32 7.93 0.92 -24.77
CA ILE A 32 7.83 1.51 -23.44
C ILE A 32 6.59 2.39 -23.30
N TYR A 33 6.32 3.25 -24.28
CA TYR A 33 5.26 4.26 -24.21
C TYR A 33 4.07 3.89 -25.11
N ARG A 34 3.12 3.13 -24.56
CA ARG A 34 1.90 2.66 -25.25
C ARG A 34 0.71 3.59 -25.01
N VAL A 35 0.90 4.89 -25.25
CA VAL A 35 -0.14 5.90 -25.12
C VAL A 35 -0.36 6.58 -26.47
N SER A 36 -1.61 6.60 -26.93
CA SER A 36 -1.97 7.31 -28.15
C SER A 36 -1.90 8.83 -27.95
N LYS A 37 -1.63 9.60 -29.01
CA LYS A 37 -1.55 11.07 -28.97
C LYS A 37 -2.83 11.71 -28.42
N VAL A 38 -3.98 11.11 -28.73
CA VAL A 38 -5.29 11.58 -28.26
C VAL A 38 -5.45 11.37 -26.75
N GLU A 39 -4.74 10.39 -26.18
CA GLU A 39 -4.82 10.03 -24.77
C GLU A 39 -3.71 10.66 -23.91
N ASP A 40 -2.72 11.33 -24.52
CA ASP A 40 -1.55 11.89 -23.83
C ASP A 40 -1.93 12.87 -22.71
N SER A 41 -2.82 13.83 -23.00
CA SER A 41 -3.22 14.81 -21.99
C SER A 41 -3.94 14.15 -20.82
N LYS A 42 -4.72 13.10 -21.08
CA LYS A 42 -5.41 12.31 -20.04
C LYS A 42 -4.38 11.57 -19.19
N PHE A 43 -3.43 10.91 -19.84
CA PHE A 43 -2.35 10.17 -19.20
C PHE A 43 -1.51 11.05 -18.29
N TRP A 44 -1.00 12.19 -18.78
CA TRP A 44 -0.13 13.07 -18.00
C TRP A 44 -0.83 13.71 -16.81
N LEU A 45 -2.10 14.09 -16.93
CA LEU A 45 -2.85 14.64 -15.80
C LEU A 45 -3.12 13.58 -14.73
N MET A 46 -3.56 12.38 -15.12
CA MET A 46 -3.77 11.28 -14.17
C MET A 46 -2.45 10.80 -13.56
N GLY A 47 -1.39 10.75 -14.38
CA GLY A 47 -0.04 10.40 -13.95
C GLY A 47 0.55 11.41 -12.99
N GLY A 48 0.34 12.71 -13.24
CA GLY A 48 0.70 13.80 -12.33
C GLY A 48 -0.02 13.71 -11.00
N MET A 49 -1.34 13.43 -11.01
CA MET A 49 -2.08 13.17 -9.78
C MET A 49 -1.49 11.97 -9.01
N PHE A 50 -1.22 10.85 -9.69
CA PHE A 50 -0.66 9.67 -9.04
C PHE A 50 0.73 9.90 -8.48
N PHE A 51 1.58 10.64 -9.22
CA PHE A 51 2.91 11.07 -8.76
C PHE A 51 2.80 11.86 -7.45
N CYS A 52 1.95 12.89 -7.41
CA CYS A 52 1.79 13.70 -6.20
C CYS A 52 1.24 12.87 -5.03
N ILE A 53 0.25 12.00 -5.26
CA ILE A 53 -0.32 11.13 -4.22
C ILE A 53 0.74 10.16 -3.67
N ALA A 54 1.52 9.54 -4.56
CA ALA A 54 2.60 8.62 -4.21
C ALA A 54 3.75 9.32 -3.49
N TYR A 55 4.11 10.54 -3.88
CA TYR A 55 5.13 11.36 -3.22
C TYR A 55 4.71 11.68 -1.79
N ILE A 56 3.51 12.24 -1.60
CA ILE A 56 2.94 12.52 -0.27
C ILE A 56 2.94 11.26 0.59
N TYR A 57 2.43 10.15 0.04
CA TYR A 57 2.39 8.88 0.76
C TYR A 57 3.78 8.43 1.23
N SER A 58 4.80 8.57 0.38
CA SER A 58 6.15 8.11 0.66
C SER A 58 6.85 8.96 1.71
N VAL A 59 6.74 10.29 1.63
CA VAL A 59 7.30 11.22 2.64
C VAL A 59 6.64 11.02 4.00
N ILE A 60 5.30 11.03 4.04
CA ILE A 60 4.54 10.88 5.29
C ILE A 60 4.80 9.51 5.93
N ARG A 61 4.97 8.46 5.13
CA ARG A 61 5.31 7.13 5.62
C ARG A 61 6.66 7.08 6.35
N GLU A 62 7.65 7.87 5.93
CA GLU A 62 8.93 7.95 6.64
C GLU A 62 8.84 8.84 7.88
N LEU A 63 8.15 9.98 7.76
CA LEU A 63 7.98 10.92 8.86
C LEU A 63 7.25 10.28 10.04
N LYS A 64 6.19 9.50 9.81
CA LYS A 64 5.36 8.94 10.89
C LYS A 64 6.17 8.09 11.88
N ASP A 65 7.08 7.23 11.39
CA ASP A 65 7.85 6.33 12.26
C ASP A 65 8.90 7.13 13.03
N SER A 66 9.49 8.15 12.39
CA SER A 66 10.43 9.09 13.02
C SER A 66 9.78 9.90 14.14
N PHE A 67 8.54 10.38 13.95
CA PHE A 67 7.77 11.09 14.97
C PHE A 67 7.52 10.24 16.21
N ILE A 68 7.15 8.97 16.02
CA ILE A 68 6.89 8.05 17.13
C ILE A 68 8.19 7.72 17.86
N ILE A 69 9.29 7.42 17.16
CA ILE A 69 10.58 7.08 17.81
C ILE A 69 11.15 8.26 18.61
N LYS A 70 10.93 9.51 18.16
CA LYS A 70 11.43 10.70 18.86
C LYS A 70 10.65 11.05 20.14
N ARG A 71 9.40 10.60 20.26
CA ARG A 71 8.47 11.09 21.30
C ARG A 71 7.83 9.97 22.11
N GLN A 72 7.82 8.75 21.58
CA GLN A 72 7.24 7.58 22.19
C GLN A 72 8.20 6.39 22.17
N LEU A 73 7.83 5.36 22.92
CA LEU A 73 8.54 4.09 22.92
C LEU A 73 8.42 3.42 21.54
N PRO A 74 9.47 2.79 21.00
CA PRO A 74 9.37 2.04 19.74
C PRO A 74 8.28 0.95 19.75
N ALA A 75 7.98 0.40 20.94
CA ALA A 75 6.90 -0.56 21.15
C ALA A 75 5.51 0.03 20.82
N SER A 76 5.31 1.34 20.99
CA SER A 76 4.05 2.03 20.68
C SER A 76 3.67 1.90 19.20
N ILE A 77 4.63 1.77 18.28
CA ILE A 77 4.34 1.55 16.85
C ILE A 77 3.51 0.28 16.63
N SER A 78 3.84 -0.81 17.33
CA SER A 78 3.11 -2.08 17.22
C SER A 78 1.69 -1.95 17.76
N PHE A 79 1.51 -1.26 18.89
CA PHE A 79 0.18 -0.98 19.45
C PHE A 79 -0.66 -0.08 18.55
N LEU A 80 -0.09 0.99 18.00
CA LEU A 80 -0.77 1.87 17.05
C LEU A 80 -1.27 1.10 15.82
N LYS A 81 -0.42 0.22 15.26
CA LYS A 81 -0.76 -0.63 14.12
C LYS A 81 -1.84 -1.67 14.43
N LEU A 82 -1.91 -2.16 15.67
CA LEU A 82 -2.84 -3.21 16.06
C LEU A 82 -4.20 -2.64 16.50
N ILE A 83 -4.19 -1.61 17.35
CA ILE A 83 -5.38 -1.10 18.05
C ILE A 83 -6.01 0.06 17.29
N TYR A 84 -5.24 1.06 16.85
CA TYR A 84 -5.79 2.31 16.32
C TYR A 84 -5.98 2.30 14.81
N VAL A 85 -4.98 1.83 14.06
CA VAL A 85 -4.99 1.91 12.58
C VAL A 85 -6.13 1.08 11.97
N PRO A 86 -6.40 -0.17 12.37
CA PRO A 86 -7.43 -0.99 11.74
C PRO A 86 -8.85 -0.43 11.89
N PRO A 87 -9.35 -0.08 13.10
CA PRO A 87 -10.73 0.42 13.23
C PRO A 87 -10.90 1.75 12.50
N VAL A 88 -9.93 2.67 12.57
CA VAL A 88 -10.00 3.95 11.87
C VAL A 88 -9.98 3.74 10.35
N SER A 89 -9.17 2.82 9.84
CA SER A 89 -9.11 2.54 8.40
C SER A 89 -10.38 1.85 7.88
N ILE A 90 -10.99 0.97 8.68
CA ILE A 90 -12.27 0.33 8.37
C ILE A 90 -13.38 1.39 8.36
N ALA A 91 -13.44 2.25 9.38
CA ALA A 91 -14.40 3.35 9.47
C ALA A 91 -14.25 4.32 8.29
N ALA A 92 -13.01 4.70 7.94
CA ALA A 92 -12.72 5.54 6.78
C ALA A 92 -13.13 4.89 5.46
N SER A 93 -12.87 3.59 5.29
CA SER A 93 -13.29 2.84 4.10
C SER A 93 -14.82 2.73 4.01
N ALA A 94 -15.50 2.50 5.13
CA ALA A 94 -16.96 2.47 5.19
C ALA A 94 -17.57 3.85 4.88
N LEU A 95 -16.96 4.93 5.40
CA LEU A 95 -17.35 6.30 5.09
C LEU A 95 -17.23 6.59 3.59
N VAL A 96 -16.10 6.25 2.98
CA VAL A 96 -15.91 6.43 1.53
C VAL A 96 -16.93 5.63 0.74
N GLN A 97 -17.20 4.37 1.11
CA GLN A 97 -18.21 3.57 0.44
C GLN A 97 -19.62 4.15 0.59
N LYS A 98 -19.97 4.70 1.76
CA LYS A 98 -21.24 5.41 1.96
C LYS A 98 -21.31 6.64 1.07
N CYS A 99 -20.25 7.44 0.98
CA CYS A 99 -20.17 8.59 0.10
C CYS A 99 -20.29 8.21 -1.39
N LEU A 100 -19.75 7.05 -1.79
CA LEU A 100 -19.82 6.52 -3.15
C LEU A 100 -21.23 6.15 -3.61
N ILE A 101 -22.18 5.99 -2.69
CA ILE A 101 -23.60 5.77 -3.02
C ILE A 101 -24.24 7.06 -3.54
N PHE A 102 -23.88 8.21 -2.95
CA PHE A 102 -24.52 9.50 -3.23
C PHE A 102 -23.71 10.39 -4.18
N SER A 103 -22.42 10.15 -4.33
CA SER A 103 -21.51 10.99 -5.12
C SER A 103 -20.61 10.18 -6.04
N SER A 104 -20.15 10.83 -7.10
CA SER A 104 -19.20 10.24 -8.06
C SER A 104 -17.81 10.06 -7.45
N ASN A 105 -17.07 9.02 -7.86
CA ASN A 105 -15.69 8.74 -7.46
C ASN A 105 -14.78 9.98 -7.51
N LYS A 106 -14.89 10.77 -8.59
CA LYS A 106 -14.11 11.99 -8.80
C LYS A 106 -14.31 13.04 -7.70
N ARG A 107 -15.57 13.37 -7.38
CA ARG A 107 -15.88 14.38 -6.35
C ARG A 107 -15.38 13.95 -4.98
N ILE A 108 -15.53 12.66 -4.66
CA ILE A 108 -15.10 12.11 -3.38
C ILE A 108 -13.58 12.16 -3.25
N LEU A 109 -12.84 11.82 -4.31
CA LEU A 109 -11.39 11.98 -4.33
C LEU A 109 -11.00 13.44 -4.04
N SER A 110 -11.64 14.43 -4.68
CA SER A 110 -11.37 15.85 -4.42
C SER A 110 -11.65 16.25 -2.98
N TYR A 111 -12.81 15.90 -2.43
CA TYR A 111 -13.18 16.29 -1.06
C TYR A 111 -12.24 15.66 -0.03
N VAL A 112 -11.87 14.39 -0.22
CA VAL A 112 -10.94 13.71 0.68
C VAL A 112 -9.54 14.32 0.58
N VAL A 113 -9.02 14.58 -0.62
CA VAL A 113 -7.71 15.23 -0.81
C VAL A 113 -7.70 16.64 -0.22
N ALA A 114 -8.78 17.41 -0.38
CA ALA A 114 -8.92 18.73 0.20
C ALA A 114 -8.94 18.67 1.75
N CYS A 115 -9.69 17.72 2.32
CA CYS A 115 -9.74 17.50 3.77
C CYS A 115 -8.35 17.18 4.34
N PHE A 116 -7.60 16.27 3.71
CA PHE A 116 -6.22 15.99 4.10
C PHE A 116 -5.28 17.18 3.89
N GLY A 117 -5.44 17.94 2.81
CA GLY A 117 -4.66 19.16 2.55
C GLY A 117 -4.82 20.18 3.68
N VAL A 118 -6.06 20.43 4.11
CA VAL A 118 -6.35 21.29 5.28
C VAL A 118 -5.76 20.69 6.55
N TYR A 119 -5.89 19.38 6.77
CA TYR A 119 -5.29 18.71 7.92
C TYR A 119 -3.77 18.90 7.97
N PHE A 120 -3.04 18.69 6.86
CA PHE A 120 -1.58 18.87 6.85
C PHE A 120 -1.18 20.32 7.06
N LEU A 121 -1.94 21.28 6.52
CA LEU A 121 -1.73 22.70 6.75
C LEU A 121 -1.91 23.05 8.24
N VAL A 122 -3.03 22.64 8.85
CA VAL A 122 -3.33 22.88 10.27
C VAL A 122 -2.30 22.19 11.16
N TYR A 123 -1.91 20.96 10.84
CA TYR A 123 -0.90 20.23 11.59
C TYR A 123 0.46 20.96 11.55
N GLY A 124 0.89 21.39 10.38
CA GLY A 124 2.17 22.09 10.19
C GLY A 124 2.21 23.48 10.82
N VAL A 125 1.13 24.27 10.69
CA VAL A 125 1.10 25.69 11.08
C VAL A 125 0.59 25.92 12.50
N VAL A 126 -0.33 25.08 12.98
CA VAL A 126 -0.98 25.28 14.30
C VAL A 126 -0.53 24.23 15.30
N VAL A 127 -0.64 22.94 14.95
CA VAL A 127 -0.39 21.86 15.92
C VAL A 127 1.09 21.76 16.29
N LEU A 128 2.01 21.81 15.32
CA LEU A 128 3.45 21.71 15.61
C LEU A 128 3.99 22.87 16.46
N PRO A 129 3.63 24.16 16.23
CA PRO A 129 4.10 25.24 17.09
C PRO A 129 3.49 25.25 18.48
N LEU A 130 2.21 24.88 18.62
CA LEU A 130 1.49 24.85 19.90
C LEU A 130 1.58 23.49 20.60
N GLN A 131 2.42 22.58 20.09
CA GLN A 131 2.47 21.18 20.50
C GLN A 131 2.75 21.03 22.00
N ASP A 132 3.65 21.85 22.54
CA ASP A 132 4.05 21.81 23.96
C ASP A 132 2.97 22.39 24.89
N THR A 133 2.00 23.13 24.35
CA THR A 133 0.85 23.69 25.11
C THR A 133 -0.37 22.79 25.02
N ILE A 134 -0.54 22.09 23.89
CA ILE A 134 -1.70 21.25 23.59
C ILE A 134 -1.56 19.84 24.18
N GLU A 135 -0.33 19.36 24.36
CA GLU A 135 -0.05 18.07 24.99
C GLU A 135 0.31 18.25 26.46
N SER A 136 -0.19 17.37 27.32
CA SER A 136 0.26 17.29 28.71
C SER A 136 1.74 16.92 28.70
N SER A 137 2.55 17.57 29.56
CA SER A 137 4.01 17.55 29.44
C SER A 137 4.54 16.11 29.30
N ASN A 138 5.43 15.90 28.32
CA ASN A 138 6.10 14.61 28.11
C ASN A 138 6.87 14.18 29.38
N PHE A 139 7.27 15.14 30.21
CA PHE A 139 7.96 14.91 31.47
C PHE A 139 7.11 14.07 32.45
N ASN A 140 5.83 14.38 32.64
CA ASN A 140 5.02 13.70 33.66
C ASN A 140 4.87 12.20 33.39
N ALA A 141 4.65 11.80 32.13
CA ALA A 141 4.55 10.38 31.80
C ALA A 141 5.92 9.69 31.84
N THR A 142 6.97 10.31 31.29
CA THR A 142 8.30 9.67 31.22
C THR A 142 8.94 9.53 32.61
N ASP A 143 8.68 10.47 33.51
CA ASP A 143 9.12 10.47 34.90
C ASP A 143 8.42 9.36 35.71
N ASP A 144 7.09 9.22 35.58
CA ASP A 144 6.31 8.12 36.16
C ASP A 144 6.80 6.72 35.70
N PHE A 145 7.36 6.62 34.49
CA PHE A 145 7.89 5.37 33.92
C PHE A 145 9.38 5.13 34.19
N SER A 146 10.13 6.12 34.68
CA SER A 146 11.59 6.03 34.90
C SER A 146 11.96 5.15 36.12
N ASP A 147 11.01 4.96 37.02
CA ASP A 147 11.24 4.51 38.39
C ASP A 147 11.42 2.98 38.56
N SER A 148 11.61 2.21 37.48
CA SER A 148 11.75 0.72 37.48
C SER A 148 10.60 -0.10 38.12
N LYS A 149 9.66 0.55 38.83
CA LYS A 149 8.50 -0.06 39.52
C LYS A 149 7.55 -0.77 38.57
N MET A 150 7.40 -0.26 37.34
CA MET A 150 6.55 -0.87 36.30
C MET A 150 7.19 -2.08 35.62
N ALA A 151 8.53 -2.09 35.49
CA ALA A 151 9.27 -3.24 35.00
C ALA A 151 9.14 -4.43 35.99
N TYR A 152 9.23 -4.15 37.29
CA TYR A 152 8.98 -5.13 38.35
C TYR A 152 7.55 -5.72 38.33
N LYS A 153 6.55 -4.91 37.94
CA LYS A 153 5.14 -5.35 37.84
C LYS A 153 4.77 -5.99 36.48
N GLY A 154 5.70 -6.08 35.53
CA GLY A 154 5.42 -6.61 34.19
C GLY A 154 4.50 -5.73 33.33
N LEU A 155 4.28 -4.47 33.71
CA LEU A 155 3.36 -3.53 33.05
C LEU A 155 4.04 -2.65 31.98
N GLU A 156 5.26 -3.00 31.56
CA GLU A 156 6.02 -2.27 30.54
C GLU A 156 5.31 -2.20 29.19
N SER A 157 4.41 -3.15 28.90
CA SER A 157 3.54 -3.13 27.72
C SER A 157 2.46 -2.04 27.79
N VAL A 158 2.00 -1.69 29.00
CA VAL A 158 0.95 -0.69 29.24
C VAL A 158 1.50 0.73 29.12
N SER A 159 2.78 0.95 29.45
CA SER A 159 3.43 2.26 29.29
C SER A 159 3.40 2.72 27.83
N ALA A 160 3.63 1.80 26.89
CA ALA A 160 3.56 2.07 25.46
C ALA A 160 2.15 2.54 25.02
N ILE A 161 1.08 2.07 25.67
CA ILE A 161 -0.30 2.49 25.41
C ILE A 161 -0.57 3.86 26.04
N VAL A 162 -0.16 4.08 27.29
CA VAL A 162 -0.33 5.36 27.99
C VAL A 162 0.37 6.49 27.22
N LEU A 163 1.57 6.25 26.70
CA LEU A 163 2.27 7.25 25.89
C LEU A 163 1.55 7.57 24.57
N THR A 164 0.83 6.60 23.98
CA THR A 164 0.02 6.89 22.78
C THR A 164 -1.15 7.82 23.08
N LEU A 165 -1.69 7.77 24.29
CA LEU A 165 -2.77 8.65 24.74
C LEU A 165 -2.25 10.02 25.16
N ASN A 166 -1.10 10.08 25.84
CA ASN A 166 -0.50 11.34 26.27
C ASN A 166 0.02 12.17 25.09
N CYS A 167 0.82 11.56 24.21
CA CYS A 167 1.36 12.22 23.01
C CYS A 167 0.40 12.09 21.81
N TRP A 168 -0.85 12.54 21.99
CA TRP A 168 -1.94 12.28 21.06
C TRP A 168 -1.75 12.91 19.67
N THR A 169 -1.01 14.02 19.54
CA THR A 169 -0.78 14.66 18.23
C THR A 169 0.04 13.76 17.30
N SER A 170 1.02 13.04 17.87
CA SER A 170 1.88 12.10 17.13
C SER A 170 1.12 10.83 16.77
N THR A 171 0.28 10.35 17.70
CA THR A 171 -0.66 9.25 17.44
C THR A 171 -1.64 9.61 16.31
N LEU A 172 -2.22 10.81 16.33
CA LEU A 172 -3.11 11.31 15.30
C LEU A 172 -2.41 11.38 13.94
N HIS A 173 -1.19 11.93 13.89
CA HIS A 173 -0.39 11.97 12.67
C HIS A 173 -0.08 10.57 12.14
N PHE A 174 0.29 9.64 13.01
CA PHE A 174 0.55 8.25 12.61
C PHE A 174 -0.68 7.58 11.98
N VAL A 175 -1.86 7.76 12.58
CA VAL A 175 -3.11 7.22 12.06
C VAL A 175 -3.48 7.89 10.73
N ALA A 176 -3.44 9.22 10.63
CA ALA A 176 -3.73 9.95 9.41
C ALA A 176 -2.80 9.53 8.24
N SER A 177 -1.52 9.32 8.56
CA SER A 177 -0.48 8.83 7.64
C SER A 177 -0.80 7.45 7.08
N GLU A 178 -1.25 6.52 7.91
CA GLU A 178 -1.67 5.20 7.46
C GLU A 178 -2.95 5.27 6.63
N VAL A 179 -3.94 6.08 7.04
CA VAL A 179 -5.22 6.21 6.34
C VAL A 179 -5.04 6.80 4.94
N TRP A 180 -4.15 7.80 4.75
CA TRP A 180 -3.85 8.38 3.43
C TRP A 180 -3.48 7.30 2.40
N GLY A 181 -2.56 6.41 2.75
CA GLY A 181 -2.06 5.38 1.83
C GLY A 181 -3.12 4.36 1.41
N THR A 182 -4.08 4.03 2.27
CA THR A 182 -5.18 3.13 1.89
C THR A 182 -6.32 3.85 1.20
N MET A 183 -6.72 5.00 1.72
CA MET A 183 -7.91 5.67 1.24
C MET A 183 -7.65 6.44 -0.06
N VAL A 184 -6.58 7.21 -0.13
CA VAL A 184 -6.30 8.06 -1.30
C VAL A 184 -5.59 7.28 -2.39
N LEU A 185 -4.44 6.67 -2.05
CA LEU A 185 -3.58 5.98 -3.03
C LEU A 185 -4.22 4.67 -3.54
N SER A 186 -4.61 3.76 -2.63
CA SER A 186 -5.02 2.41 -3.02
C SER A 186 -6.50 2.32 -3.44
N LEU A 187 -7.38 3.07 -2.77
CA LEU A 187 -8.82 3.02 -3.01
C LEU A 187 -9.32 4.07 -4.01
N LEU A 188 -9.29 5.35 -3.62
CA LEU A 188 -9.96 6.41 -4.37
C LEU A 188 -9.32 6.67 -5.71
N PHE A 189 -7.98 6.79 -5.77
CA PHE A 189 -7.30 7.03 -7.05
C PHE A 189 -7.48 5.87 -8.01
N MET A 190 -7.30 4.63 -7.54
CA MET A 190 -7.46 3.45 -8.41
C MET A 190 -8.92 3.27 -8.82
N SER A 191 -9.89 3.52 -7.94
CA SER A 191 -11.31 3.50 -8.32
C SER A 191 -11.66 4.63 -9.29
N PHE A 192 -11.05 5.80 -9.16
CA PHE A 192 -11.19 6.90 -10.11
C PHE A 192 -10.61 6.54 -11.47
N SER A 193 -9.41 5.95 -11.51
CA SER A 193 -8.76 5.48 -12.73
C SER A 193 -9.60 4.41 -13.45
N ASN A 194 -10.18 3.47 -12.68
CA ASN A 194 -11.06 2.42 -13.21
C ASN A 194 -12.37 2.95 -13.80
N ASP A 195 -12.95 4.01 -13.21
CA ASP A 195 -14.18 4.62 -13.72
C ASP A 195 -13.92 5.45 -14.99
N VAL A 196 -12.72 6.02 -15.12
CA VAL A 196 -12.34 6.93 -16.21
C VAL A 196 -11.74 6.21 -17.42
N CYS A 197 -11.10 5.05 -17.24
CA CYS A 197 -10.41 4.30 -18.29
C CYS A 197 -11.12 2.98 -18.62
N PRO A 198 -11.43 2.68 -19.90
CA PRO A 198 -11.85 1.34 -20.31
C PRO A 198 -10.72 0.32 -20.12
N PHE A 199 -11.09 -0.97 -20.16
CA PHE A 199 -10.20 -2.09 -19.82
C PHE A 199 -8.87 -2.08 -20.58
N ARG A 200 -8.91 -1.97 -21.92
CA ARG A 200 -7.74 -1.96 -22.80
C ARG A 200 -6.84 -0.74 -22.55
N GLN A 201 -7.43 0.44 -22.32
CA GLN A 201 -6.67 1.63 -21.95
C GLN A 201 -6.00 1.47 -20.58
N PHE A 202 -6.72 0.94 -19.60
CA PHE A 202 -6.24 0.80 -18.23
C PHE A 202 -5.02 -0.13 -18.13
N ILE A 203 -5.03 -1.27 -18.83
CA ILE A 203 -3.87 -2.20 -18.85
C ILE A 203 -2.62 -1.50 -19.40
N ARG A 204 -2.75 -0.64 -20.42
CA ARG A 204 -1.61 0.11 -21.00
C ARG A 204 -1.10 1.20 -20.06
N PHE A 205 -2.00 1.86 -19.34
CA PHE A 205 -1.67 3.00 -18.47
C PHE A 205 -1.08 2.57 -17.13
N MET A 206 -1.48 1.40 -16.63
CA MET A 206 -1.15 0.97 -15.29
C MET A 206 0.36 0.80 -15.05
N PRO A 207 1.15 0.12 -15.90
CA PRO A 207 2.60 0.06 -15.74
C PRO A 207 3.24 1.45 -15.72
N LEU A 208 2.77 2.36 -16.57
CA LEU A 208 3.28 3.73 -16.65
C LEU A 208 2.92 4.57 -15.40
N PHE A 209 1.75 4.36 -14.80
CA PHE A 209 1.41 4.95 -13.51
C PHE A 209 2.35 4.45 -12.42
N TYR A 210 2.66 3.15 -12.36
CA TYR A 210 3.63 2.64 -11.39
C TYR A 210 5.05 3.16 -11.65
N VAL A 211 5.47 3.41 -12.89
CA VAL A 211 6.72 4.12 -13.18
C VAL A 211 6.70 5.50 -12.54
N LEU A 212 5.66 6.32 -12.79
CA LEU A 212 5.55 7.66 -12.20
C LEU A 212 5.50 7.63 -10.65
N SER A 213 4.79 6.66 -10.07
CA SER A 213 4.77 6.47 -8.62
C SER A 213 6.14 6.10 -8.04
N ASN A 214 6.98 5.39 -8.79
CA ASN A 214 8.32 5.03 -8.34
C ASN A 214 9.33 6.17 -8.57
N VAL A 215 9.11 7.03 -9.57
CA VAL A 215 9.82 8.32 -9.67
C VAL A 215 9.51 9.19 -8.45
N ALA A 216 8.24 9.25 -8.03
CA ALA A 216 7.84 9.93 -6.80
C ALA A 216 8.52 9.33 -5.55
N LEU A 217 8.63 8.00 -5.47
CA LEU A 217 9.32 7.30 -4.38
C LEU A 217 10.83 7.60 -4.32
N MET A 218 11.50 7.69 -5.48
CA MET A 218 12.90 8.13 -5.54
C MET A 218 13.03 9.60 -5.10
N GLY A 219 12.12 10.45 -5.57
CA GLY A 219 12.05 11.86 -5.17
C GLY A 219 11.91 12.03 -3.66
N SER A 220 11.02 11.28 -3.02
CA SER A 220 10.84 11.34 -1.56
C SER A 220 12.09 10.89 -0.81
N SER A 221 12.78 9.85 -1.31
CA SER A 221 14.04 9.40 -0.73
C SER A 221 15.12 10.48 -0.79
N ILE A 222 15.25 11.21 -1.91
CA ILE A 222 16.23 12.30 -2.03
C ILE A 222 15.88 13.44 -1.07
N THR A 223 14.60 13.82 -0.98
CA THR A 223 14.13 14.82 -0.02
C THR A 223 14.46 14.41 1.42
N MET A 224 14.32 13.13 1.77
CA MET A 224 14.56 12.65 3.13
C MET A 224 16.04 12.48 3.48
N LEU A 225 16.87 12.09 2.52
CA LEU A 225 18.34 12.14 2.68
C LEU A 225 18.83 13.58 2.85
N GLY A 226 18.30 14.51 2.06
CA GLY A 226 18.57 15.94 2.22
C GLY A 226 18.17 16.43 3.61
N TYR A 227 16.94 16.14 4.04
CA TYR A 227 16.45 16.48 5.38
C TYR A 227 17.36 15.92 6.49
N GLN A 228 17.81 14.67 6.39
CA GLN A 228 18.74 14.08 7.35
C GLN A 228 20.09 14.79 7.40
N HIS A 229 20.65 15.12 6.24
CA HIS A 229 21.93 15.80 6.16
C HIS A 229 21.87 17.16 6.86
N TYR A 230 20.84 17.97 6.56
CA TYR A 230 20.63 19.24 7.25
C TYR A 230 20.27 19.07 8.73
N ASN A 231 19.48 18.05 9.09
CA ASN A 231 19.11 17.79 10.48
C ASN A 231 20.34 17.47 11.37
N LYS A 232 21.49 17.08 10.82
CA LYS A 232 22.73 16.92 11.59
C LYS A 232 23.49 18.22 11.81
N LEU A 233 23.30 19.22 10.94
CA LEU A 233 24.10 20.43 10.87
C LEU A 233 23.47 21.63 11.59
N VAL A 234 22.19 21.55 11.95
CA VAL A 234 21.40 22.72 12.35
C VAL A 234 20.78 22.60 13.75
N ASP A 235 20.59 23.73 14.42
CA ASP A 235 19.96 23.89 15.73
C ASP A 235 18.49 23.45 15.77
N TYR A 236 18.01 23.22 17.00
CA TYR A 236 16.66 22.74 17.29
C TYR A 236 15.54 23.63 16.71
N SER A 237 15.67 24.95 16.81
CA SER A 237 14.67 25.91 16.27
C SER A 237 14.49 25.74 14.77
N THR A 238 15.58 25.67 14.02
CA THR A 238 15.53 25.51 12.56
C THR A 238 15.05 24.12 12.18
N LYS A 239 15.37 23.07 12.95
CA LYS A 239 14.81 21.71 12.74
C LYS A 239 13.28 21.71 12.82
N GLN A 240 12.72 22.40 13.82
CA GLN A 240 11.27 22.55 13.91
C GLN A 240 10.71 23.34 12.71
N MET A 241 11.38 24.42 12.30
CA MET A 241 10.96 25.20 11.13
C MET A 241 10.97 24.38 9.83
N MET A 242 12.01 23.59 9.57
CA MET A 242 12.09 22.70 8.41
C MET A 242 10.95 21.68 8.39
N LEU A 243 10.59 21.16 9.57
CA LEU A 243 9.48 20.23 9.70
C LEU A 243 8.13 20.89 9.37
N ARG A 244 7.89 22.10 9.87
CA ARG A 244 6.69 22.90 9.53
C ARG A 244 6.60 23.15 8.02
N ILE A 245 7.71 23.52 7.39
CA ILE A 245 7.80 23.73 5.94
C ILE A 245 7.48 22.44 5.18
N ALA A 246 7.96 21.28 5.64
CA ALA A 246 7.66 20.00 4.99
C ALA A 246 6.15 19.70 4.94
N PHE A 247 5.40 20.01 6.01
CA PHE A 247 3.94 19.87 6.02
C PHE A 247 3.23 20.85 5.10
N VAL A 248 3.73 22.09 4.99
CA VAL A 248 3.21 23.07 4.03
C VAL A 248 3.45 22.60 2.59
N ILE A 249 4.64 22.06 2.28
CA ILE A 249 4.94 21.47 0.97
C ILE A 249 3.97 20.34 0.66
N ILE A 250 3.70 19.43 1.61
CA ILE A 250 2.71 18.37 1.45
C ILE A 250 1.31 18.95 1.13
N ALA A 251 0.89 20.01 1.82
CA ALA A 251 -0.37 20.68 1.54
C ALA A 251 -0.42 21.30 0.13
N ILE A 252 0.70 21.86 -0.35
CA ILE A 252 0.83 22.36 -1.73
C ILE A 252 0.68 21.22 -2.74
N PHE A 253 1.26 20.05 -2.49
CA PHE A 253 1.04 18.87 -3.33
C PHE A 253 -0.43 18.42 -3.33
N CYS A 254 -1.16 18.55 -2.21
CA CYS A 254 -2.61 18.32 -2.19
C CYS A 254 -3.36 19.31 -3.11
N LEU A 255 -3.00 20.59 -3.09
CA LEU A 255 -3.57 21.59 -4.00
C LEU A 255 -3.24 21.28 -5.47
N ALA A 256 -2.03 20.82 -5.77
CA ALA A 256 -1.65 20.39 -7.11
C ALA A 256 -2.50 19.22 -7.62
N ILE A 257 -2.82 18.25 -6.77
CA ILE A 257 -3.73 17.14 -7.10
C ILE A 257 -5.12 17.67 -7.48
N LEU A 258 -5.66 18.61 -6.70
CA LEU A 258 -6.95 19.23 -6.98
C LEU A 258 -6.92 20.02 -8.29
N ALA A 259 -5.84 20.76 -8.55
CA ALA A 259 -5.66 21.51 -9.79
C ALA A 259 -5.63 20.57 -11.01
N PHE A 260 -4.83 19.49 -10.96
CA PHE A 260 -4.80 18.49 -12.03
C PHE A 260 -6.17 17.86 -12.27
N GLN A 261 -6.91 17.58 -11.20
CA GLN A 261 -8.26 17.02 -11.32
C GLN A 261 -9.22 18.01 -11.99
N ILE A 262 -9.24 19.28 -11.58
CA ILE A 262 -10.10 20.31 -12.19
C ILE A 262 -9.77 20.48 -13.68
N ILE A 263 -8.48 20.46 -14.04
CA ILE A 263 -8.03 20.55 -15.43
C ILE A 263 -8.48 19.33 -16.22
N LEU A 264 -8.34 18.12 -15.67
CA LEU A 264 -8.77 16.86 -16.29
C LEU A 264 -10.29 16.86 -16.53
N GLU A 265 -11.07 17.37 -15.57
CA GLU A 265 -12.52 17.47 -15.69
C GLU A 265 -12.96 18.47 -16.76
N ARG A 266 -12.38 19.68 -16.76
CA ARG A 266 -12.77 20.74 -17.70
C ARG A 266 -12.30 20.48 -19.13
N LYS A 267 -11.07 19.96 -19.32
CA LYS A 267 -10.46 19.83 -20.65
C LYS A 267 -10.74 18.50 -21.35
N ILE A 268 -10.90 17.41 -20.60
CA ILE A 268 -10.80 16.06 -21.18
C ILE A 268 -12.07 15.24 -20.96
N LEU A 269 -12.55 15.14 -19.72
CA LEU A 269 -13.71 14.30 -19.39
C LEU A 269 -15.02 14.80 -20.01
N GLY A 270 -15.07 16.05 -20.49
CA GLY A 270 -16.21 16.61 -21.23
C GLY A 270 -16.25 16.27 -22.72
N ARG A 271 -15.24 15.59 -23.29
CA ARG A 271 -15.16 15.25 -24.72
C ARG A 271 -15.12 13.73 -24.92
N VAL A 272 -15.86 13.21 -25.91
CA VAL A 272 -15.75 11.81 -26.33
C VAL A 272 -14.42 11.63 -27.06
N LEU A 273 -13.46 10.93 -26.42
CA LEU A 273 -12.10 10.79 -26.95
C LEU A 273 -12.01 9.76 -28.10
N TYR A 274 -12.83 8.70 -28.07
CA TYR A 274 -12.94 7.66 -29.09
C TYR A 274 -14.21 6.82 -28.89
N THR A 275 -14.68 6.14 -29.94
CA THR A 275 -15.84 5.24 -29.88
C THR A 275 -15.38 3.83 -29.49
N ILE A 276 -15.97 3.28 -28.41
CA ILE A 276 -15.70 1.92 -27.94
C ILE A 276 -16.54 0.95 -28.80
N GLU A 277 -15.90 0.07 -29.57
CA GLU A 277 -16.60 -0.91 -30.40
C GLU A 277 -17.05 -2.10 -29.53
N GLY A 278 -18.35 -2.41 -29.55
CA GLY A 278 -18.86 -3.71 -29.07
C GLY A 278 -19.44 -3.79 -27.65
N GLU A 279 -19.61 -2.68 -26.94
CA GLU A 279 -20.55 -2.63 -25.81
C GLU A 279 -21.52 -1.48 -26.02
N GLU A 280 -22.78 -1.79 -26.32
CA GLU A 280 -23.89 -0.99 -25.81
C GLU A 280 -23.75 -0.99 -24.28
N GLN A 281 -22.97 -0.05 -23.73
CA GLN A 281 -23.02 0.23 -22.31
C GLN A 281 -24.35 0.93 -22.03
N LYS A 282 -25.44 0.13 -21.99
CA LYS A 282 -26.56 0.46 -21.11
C LYS A 282 -25.90 0.82 -19.78
N ARG A 283 -26.05 2.09 -19.37
CA ARG A 283 -25.57 2.57 -18.08
C ARG A 283 -26.19 1.68 -17.01
N THR A 284 -25.50 0.61 -16.63
CA THR A 284 -25.97 -0.28 -15.59
C THR A 284 -25.91 0.54 -14.31
N LYS A 285 -27.09 0.82 -13.77
CA LYS A 285 -27.25 1.61 -12.55
C LYS A 285 -26.41 0.89 -11.49
N LYS A 286 -25.44 1.60 -10.89
CA LYS A 286 -24.64 1.05 -9.78
C LYS A 286 -25.65 0.57 -8.72
N VAL A 287 -25.67 -0.73 -8.42
CA VAL A 287 -26.63 -1.29 -7.46
C VAL A 287 -26.38 -0.62 -6.11
N LYS A 288 -27.43 -0.10 -5.48
CA LYS A 288 -27.39 0.57 -4.16
C LYS A 288 -27.33 -0.44 -3.02
N LEU A 289 -26.40 -1.38 -3.06
CA LEU A 289 -26.13 -2.21 -1.88
C LEU A 289 -25.58 -1.35 -0.71
N SER A 290 -25.66 -1.81 0.52
CA SER A 290 -24.95 -1.22 1.66
C SER A 290 -23.49 -1.74 1.75
N PHE A 291 -22.61 -1.06 2.50
CA PHE A 291 -21.24 -1.55 2.80
C PHE A 291 -21.28 -2.94 3.46
N THR A 292 -22.21 -3.11 4.39
CA THR A 292 -22.44 -4.37 5.13
C THR A 292 -22.91 -5.49 4.21
N GLU A 293 -23.76 -5.18 3.22
CA GLU A 293 -24.17 -6.11 2.18
C GLU A 293 -23.00 -6.46 1.25
N GLY A 294 -22.10 -5.52 0.96
CA GLY A 294 -20.87 -5.78 0.23
C GLY A 294 -19.96 -6.79 0.94
N ILE A 295 -19.82 -6.68 2.26
CA ILE A 295 -19.09 -7.65 3.09
C ILE A 295 -19.80 -9.01 3.08
N ARG A 296 -21.12 -9.02 3.24
CA ARG A 296 -21.92 -10.26 3.18
C ARG A 296 -21.78 -10.95 1.82
N LEU A 297 -21.80 -10.18 0.72
CA LEU A 297 -21.64 -10.66 -0.63
C LEU A 297 -20.22 -11.17 -0.89
N MET A 298 -19.20 -10.52 -0.33
CA MET A 298 -17.82 -11.03 -0.36
C MET A 298 -17.72 -12.42 0.26
N PHE A 299 -18.28 -12.64 1.46
CA PHE A 299 -18.23 -13.96 2.10
C PHE A 299 -19.00 -15.03 1.32
N LYS A 300 -19.95 -14.63 0.47
CA LYS A 300 -20.69 -15.51 -0.44
C LYS A 300 -19.94 -15.79 -1.75
N SER A 301 -18.96 -14.97 -2.11
CA SER A 301 -18.19 -15.07 -3.37
C SER A 301 -16.84 -15.72 -3.14
N LYS A 302 -16.60 -16.87 -3.76
CA LYS A 302 -15.29 -17.54 -3.69
C LYS A 302 -14.19 -16.71 -4.34
N LEU A 303 -14.50 -16.01 -5.43
CA LEU A 303 -13.52 -15.19 -6.14
C LEU A 303 -13.09 -13.97 -5.32
N VAL A 304 -14.04 -13.21 -4.78
CA VAL A 304 -13.72 -12.01 -4.01
C VAL A 304 -12.99 -12.38 -2.72
N LEU A 305 -13.40 -13.49 -2.07
CA LEU A 305 -12.71 -14.01 -0.90
C LEU A 305 -11.27 -14.44 -1.21
N ALA A 306 -11.01 -15.06 -2.36
CA ALA A 306 -9.66 -15.39 -2.80
C ALA A 306 -8.80 -14.15 -3.06
N ILE A 307 -9.36 -13.08 -3.65
CA ILE A 307 -8.67 -11.78 -3.80
C ILE A 307 -8.33 -11.19 -2.41
N CYS A 308 -9.27 -11.21 -1.48
CA CYS A 308 -9.04 -10.75 -0.11
C CYS A 308 -7.93 -11.58 0.57
N GLY A 309 -7.93 -12.90 0.37
CA GLY A 309 -6.91 -13.81 0.90
C GLY A 309 -5.50 -13.50 0.40
N ILE A 310 -5.31 -13.25 -0.90
CA ILE A 310 -3.97 -12.88 -1.42
C ILE A 310 -3.51 -11.52 -0.90
N VAL A 311 -4.43 -10.56 -0.71
CA VAL A 311 -4.10 -9.23 -0.14
C VAL A 311 -3.75 -9.34 1.34
N LEU A 312 -4.46 -10.17 2.10
CA LEU A 312 -4.13 -10.46 3.49
C LEU A 312 -2.75 -11.12 3.61
N ALA A 313 -2.49 -12.18 2.83
CA ALA A 313 -1.21 -12.89 2.83
C ALA A 313 -0.03 -11.94 2.52
N TYR A 314 -0.17 -11.10 1.49
CA TYR A 314 0.85 -10.10 1.13
C TYR A 314 1.13 -9.11 2.28
N ASN A 315 0.08 -8.55 2.90
CA ASN A 315 0.24 -7.52 3.94
C ASN A 315 0.69 -8.09 5.29
N ILE A 316 0.26 -9.30 5.65
CA ILE A 316 0.78 -10.03 6.82
C ILE A 316 2.28 -10.26 6.61
N GLY A 317 2.64 -10.81 5.46
CA GLY A 317 4.03 -11.12 5.11
C GLY A 317 4.95 -9.90 5.12
N THR A 318 4.50 -8.81 4.51
CA THR A 318 5.23 -7.53 4.50
C THR A 318 5.46 -7.03 5.93
N ASN A 319 4.44 -7.07 6.78
CA ASN A 319 4.60 -6.59 8.16
C ASN A 319 5.55 -7.49 8.97
N MET A 320 5.50 -8.80 8.79
CA MET A 320 6.40 -9.75 9.48
C MET A 320 7.88 -9.47 9.13
N ILE A 321 8.22 -9.36 7.85
CA ILE A 321 9.60 -9.08 7.42
C ILE A 321 10.03 -7.65 7.81
N GLU A 322 9.17 -6.64 7.66
CA GLU A 322 9.50 -5.27 8.10
C GLU A 322 9.77 -5.20 9.61
N SER A 323 9.06 -5.99 10.41
CA SER A 323 9.24 -6.01 11.87
C SER A 323 10.55 -6.71 12.25
N CYS A 324 10.86 -7.85 11.61
CA CYS A 324 12.14 -8.53 11.79
C CYS A 324 13.33 -7.65 11.38
N TYR A 325 13.22 -6.98 10.22
CA TYR A 325 14.22 -6.02 9.74
C TYR A 325 14.49 -4.89 10.74
N LYS A 326 13.43 -4.29 11.30
CA LYS A 326 13.58 -3.24 12.32
C LYS A 326 14.24 -3.76 13.61
N SER A 327 13.96 -4.99 14.03
CA SER A 327 14.64 -5.60 15.18
C SER A 327 16.13 -5.81 14.89
N SER A 328 16.46 -6.37 13.72
CA SER A 328 17.84 -6.56 13.26
C SER A 328 18.63 -5.24 13.21
N LEU A 329 18.05 -4.18 12.63
CA LEU A 329 18.65 -2.83 12.61
C LEU A 329 18.95 -2.29 14.01
N LYS A 330 18.04 -2.49 14.97
CA LYS A 330 18.22 -2.04 16.35
C LYS A 330 19.44 -2.71 16.98
N ILE A 331 19.55 -4.04 16.85
CA ILE A 331 20.63 -4.83 17.46
C ILE A 331 21.97 -4.52 16.82
N VAL A 332 22.03 -4.37 15.48
CA VAL A 332 23.27 -3.95 14.81
C VAL A 332 23.66 -2.53 15.19
N SER A 333 22.70 -1.61 15.34
CA SER A 333 23.00 -0.23 15.77
C SER A 333 23.58 -0.18 17.20
N MET A 334 23.05 -1.01 18.11
CA MET A 334 23.56 -1.16 19.47
C MET A 334 24.96 -1.78 19.46
N ALA A 335 25.19 -2.82 18.65
CA ALA A 335 26.50 -3.46 18.51
C ALA A 335 27.56 -2.53 17.90
N THR A 336 27.15 -1.58 17.06
CA THR A 336 28.05 -0.64 16.34
C THR A 336 28.14 0.73 17.03
N LYS A 337 27.44 0.95 18.15
CA LYS A 337 27.36 2.22 18.89
C LYS A 337 26.92 3.42 18.02
N GLN A 338 26.01 3.18 17.07
CA GLN A 338 25.44 4.23 16.22
C GLN A 338 24.09 4.70 16.77
N ASP A 339 23.74 5.97 16.51
CA ASP A 339 22.40 6.47 16.80
C ASP A 339 21.34 5.69 16.00
N THR A 340 20.49 4.95 16.72
CA THR A 340 19.47 4.06 16.15
C THR A 340 18.51 4.82 15.24
N GLY A 341 18.13 6.05 15.59
CA GLY A 341 17.18 6.85 14.80
C GLY A 341 17.72 7.20 13.41
N ASN A 342 18.93 7.75 13.37
CA ASN A 342 19.59 8.09 12.10
C ASN A 342 19.93 6.86 11.26
N HIS A 343 20.36 5.75 11.87
CA HIS A 343 20.68 4.52 11.14
C HIS A 343 19.45 3.92 10.46
N VAL A 344 18.33 3.82 11.18
CA VAL A 344 17.06 3.30 10.65
C VAL A 344 16.55 4.15 9.49
N LEU A 345 16.61 5.49 9.63
CA LEU A 345 16.10 6.40 8.62
C LEU A 345 16.98 6.38 7.36
N LEU A 346 18.31 6.40 7.49
CA LEU A 346 19.24 6.29 6.37
C LEU A 346 19.00 5.02 5.54
N LYS A 347 18.95 3.86 6.23
CA LYS A 347 18.75 2.56 5.57
C LYS A 347 17.36 2.48 4.93
N SER A 348 16.33 3.05 5.56
CA SER A 348 14.99 3.12 4.99
C SER A 348 14.93 3.95 3.70
N SER A 349 15.59 5.11 3.67
CA SER A 349 15.66 5.95 2.46
C SER A 349 16.43 5.23 1.34
N ILE A 350 17.57 4.59 1.65
CA ILE A 350 18.31 3.78 0.65
C ILE A 350 17.42 2.69 0.03
N ILE A 351 16.65 1.96 0.86
CA ILE A 351 15.69 0.96 0.36
C ILE A 351 14.68 1.59 -0.59
N GLN A 352 14.15 2.79 -0.29
CA GLN A 352 13.19 3.46 -1.16
C GLN A 352 13.81 3.84 -2.50
N PHE A 353 15.02 4.38 -2.49
CA PHE A 353 15.74 4.74 -3.71
C PHE A 353 15.98 3.52 -4.60
N ILE A 354 16.52 2.43 -4.04
CA ILE A 354 16.77 1.17 -4.76
C ILE A 354 15.46 0.58 -5.27
N THR A 355 14.42 0.54 -4.44
CA THR A 355 13.10 0.04 -4.85
C THR A 355 12.57 0.82 -6.04
N GLY A 356 12.59 2.15 -5.97
CA GLY A 356 12.09 3.01 -7.03
C GLY A 356 12.87 2.82 -8.33
N LEU A 357 14.20 2.79 -8.26
CA LEU A 357 15.07 2.58 -9.40
C LEU A 357 14.83 1.22 -10.06
N VAL A 358 14.82 0.14 -9.28
CA VAL A 358 14.64 -1.23 -9.81
C VAL A 358 13.24 -1.40 -10.41
N VAL A 359 12.19 -0.86 -9.79
CA VAL A 359 10.84 -0.96 -10.37
C VAL A 359 10.74 -0.18 -11.68
N ILE A 360 11.32 1.03 -11.76
CA ILE A 360 11.35 1.80 -13.01
C ILE A 360 12.06 0.99 -14.10
N LEU A 361 13.25 0.44 -13.81
CA LEU A 361 13.99 -0.38 -14.75
C LEU A 361 13.18 -1.60 -15.20
N LEU A 362 12.55 -2.31 -14.27
CA LEU A 362 11.73 -3.49 -14.58
C LEU A 362 10.51 -3.13 -15.44
N LEU A 363 9.78 -2.06 -15.13
CA LEU A 363 8.56 -1.69 -15.85
C LEU A 363 8.83 -1.06 -17.22
N ILE A 364 9.97 -0.38 -17.38
CA ILE A 364 10.44 0.12 -18.69
C ILE A 364 11.02 -1.03 -19.53
N SER A 365 11.59 -2.06 -18.89
CA SER A 365 12.15 -3.19 -19.61
C SER A 365 11.08 -4.04 -20.33
N PRO A 366 11.50 -4.92 -21.27
CA PRO A 366 10.59 -5.87 -21.93
C PRO A 366 9.88 -6.84 -20.98
N PHE A 367 10.26 -6.85 -19.70
CA PHE A 367 9.59 -7.61 -18.65
C PHE A 367 8.08 -7.28 -18.55
N SER A 368 7.69 -6.02 -18.78
CA SER A 368 6.28 -5.63 -18.87
C SER A 368 5.56 -6.37 -20.02
N ARG A 369 6.22 -6.55 -21.18
CA ARG A 369 5.68 -7.37 -22.29
C ARG A 369 5.67 -8.87 -21.97
N PHE A 370 6.66 -9.36 -21.22
CA PHE A 370 6.71 -10.77 -20.79
C PHE A 370 5.53 -11.10 -19.88
N ILE A 371 5.17 -10.19 -18.99
CA ILE A 371 3.98 -10.24 -18.14
C ILE A 371 2.70 -10.30 -18.98
N GLU A 372 2.58 -9.47 -20.01
CA GLU A 372 1.40 -9.45 -20.90
C GLU A 372 1.29 -10.70 -21.79
N SER A 373 2.40 -11.26 -22.27
CA SER A 373 2.39 -12.36 -23.25
C SER A 373 2.27 -13.75 -22.61
N ARG A 374 2.79 -13.94 -21.40
CA ARG A 374 2.85 -15.26 -20.73
C ARG A 374 1.64 -15.54 -19.81
N GLY A 375 0.70 -14.61 -19.73
CA GLY A 375 -0.56 -14.79 -19.00
C GLY A 375 -0.50 -14.40 -17.51
N TRP A 376 -1.67 -14.12 -16.95
CA TRP A 376 -1.85 -13.58 -15.59
C TRP A 376 -1.26 -14.47 -14.48
N LYS A 377 -1.27 -15.79 -14.68
CA LYS A 377 -0.77 -16.77 -13.71
C LYS A 377 0.68 -16.52 -13.31
N ILE A 378 1.57 -16.21 -14.26
CA ILE A 378 2.99 -15.98 -13.98
C ILE A 378 3.18 -14.73 -13.13
N VAL A 379 2.47 -13.65 -13.47
CA VAL A 379 2.48 -12.40 -12.69
C VAL A 379 2.00 -12.63 -11.26
N GLY A 380 0.96 -13.45 -11.09
CA GLY A 380 0.40 -13.79 -9.78
C GLY A 380 1.30 -14.69 -8.93
N ILE A 381 2.16 -15.52 -9.53
CA ILE A 381 3.07 -16.45 -8.83
C ILE A 381 4.35 -15.77 -8.32
N ILE A 382 4.80 -14.68 -8.96
CA ILE A 382 6.02 -13.96 -8.56
C ILE A 382 5.96 -13.49 -7.08
N PRO A 383 4.87 -12.86 -6.58
CA PRO A 383 4.78 -12.46 -5.18
C PRO A 383 4.94 -13.56 -4.13
N PRO A 384 4.19 -14.69 -4.18
CA PRO A 384 4.40 -15.77 -3.21
C PRO A 384 5.79 -16.43 -3.33
N LEU A 385 6.39 -16.47 -4.53
CA LEU A 385 7.76 -16.98 -4.71
C LEU A 385 8.79 -16.10 -3.99
N ILE A 386 8.74 -14.78 -4.20
CA ILE A 386 9.60 -13.82 -3.51
C ILE A 386 9.35 -13.86 -2.00
N ALA A 387 8.08 -14.03 -1.59
CA ALA A 387 7.74 -14.17 -0.18
C ALA A 387 8.36 -15.43 0.44
N THR A 388 8.33 -16.56 -0.26
CA THR A 388 8.98 -17.80 0.18
C THR A 388 10.47 -17.59 0.43
N ALA A 389 11.17 -17.03 -0.56
CA ALA A 389 12.61 -16.78 -0.48
C ALA A 389 12.94 -15.79 0.66
N GLY A 390 12.14 -14.73 0.81
CA GLY A 390 12.28 -13.74 1.88
C GLY A 390 12.07 -14.34 3.27
N PHE A 391 11.01 -15.13 3.47
CA PHE A 391 10.72 -15.75 4.77
C PHE A 391 11.76 -16.80 5.14
N VAL A 392 12.10 -17.70 4.22
CA VAL A 392 13.10 -18.73 4.47
C VAL A 392 14.46 -18.08 4.76
N GLY A 393 14.88 -17.11 3.95
CA GLY A 393 16.16 -16.42 4.16
C GLY A 393 16.22 -15.66 5.49
N VAL A 394 15.23 -14.79 5.76
CA VAL A 394 15.22 -13.93 6.94
C VAL A 394 15.06 -14.74 8.22
N PHE A 395 14.05 -15.61 8.30
CA PHE A 395 13.77 -16.31 9.55
C PHE A 395 14.75 -17.42 9.83
N THR A 396 15.34 -18.08 8.83
CA THR A 396 16.40 -19.08 9.07
C THR A 396 17.68 -18.43 9.59
N LEU A 397 18.06 -17.25 9.08
CA LEU A 397 19.23 -16.53 9.60
C LEU A 397 18.99 -15.97 10.99
N ALA A 398 17.79 -15.43 11.26
CA ALA A 398 17.41 -15.02 12.61
C ALA A 398 17.42 -16.21 13.58
N LEU A 399 16.92 -17.37 13.14
CA LEU A 399 16.95 -18.64 13.90
C LEU A 399 18.38 -19.08 14.20
N PHE A 400 19.27 -19.02 13.21
CA PHE A 400 20.67 -19.38 13.36
C PHE A 400 21.38 -18.48 14.37
N ASN A 401 21.24 -17.16 14.24
CA ASN A 401 21.91 -16.20 15.12
C ASN A 401 21.38 -16.28 16.56
N THR A 402 20.07 -16.37 16.75
CA THR A 402 19.47 -16.44 18.09
C THR A 402 19.63 -17.81 18.75
N GLY A 403 19.60 -18.90 17.99
CA GLY A 403 19.87 -20.25 18.50
C GLY A 403 21.32 -20.39 18.98
N ARG A 404 22.25 -19.78 18.24
CA ARG A 404 23.66 -19.72 18.59
C ARG A 404 23.93 -18.93 19.88
N ASP A 405 23.26 -17.79 20.04
CA ASP A 405 23.34 -16.97 21.25
C ASP A 405 22.60 -17.60 22.46
N GLY A 406 21.91 -18.73 22.25
CA GLY A 406 21.18 -19.44 23.30
C GLY A 406 19.88 -18.75 23.72
N GLU A 407 19.34 -17.86 22.89
CA GLU A 407 18.17 -17.03 23.19
C GLU A 407 16.88 -17.49 22.49
N ASN A 408 16.93 -18.57 21.72
CA ASN A 408 15.77 -19.15 21.03
C ASN A 408 15.13 -20.27 21.88
N ILE A 409 14.30 -21.12 21.27
CA ILE A 409 13.71 -22.27 21.95
C ILE A 409 14.79 -23.29 22.36
N PRO A 410 14.63 -23.98 23.51
CA PRO A 410 15.62 -24.93 24.03
C PRO A 410 16.18 -25.96 23.04
N PRO A 411 15.37 -26.63 22.18
CA PRO A 411 15.92 -27.62 21.25
C PRO A 411 16.84 -27.00 20.19
N ILE A 412 16.53 -25.78 19.76
CA ILE A 412 17.35 -25.07 18.76
C ILE A 412 18.64 -24.56 19.40
N ASN A 413 18.55 -24.05 20.62
CA ASN A 413 19.74 -23.61 21.37
C ASN A 413 20.69 -24.79 21.59
N MET A 414 20.19 -25.95 22.00
CA MET A 414 21.02 -27.14 22.19
C MET A 414 21.74 -27.55 20.90
N MET A 415 21.09 -27.38 19.75
CA MET A 415 21.62 -27.80 18.45
C MET A 415 22.62 -26.79 17.84
N LEU A 416 22.48 -25.50 18.13
CA LEU A 416 23.22 -24.42 17.46
C LEU A 416 24.14 -23.61 18.38
N LYS A 417 24.09 -23.83 19.70
CA LYS A 417 24.91 -23.09 20.66
C LYS A 417 26.38 -23.27 20.32
N SER A 418 27.04 -22.15 20.09
CA SER A 418 28.46 -22.08 19.78
C SER A 418 28.99 -20.75 20.25
N GLU A 419 30.07 -20.75 21.03
CA GLU A 419 30.76 -19.52 21.43
C GLU A 419 31.78 -19.14 20.36
N VAL A 420 31.73 -17.90 19.86
CA VAL A 420 32.68 -17.37 18.88
C VAL A 420 32.98 -15.94 19.29
N SER A 421 34.19 -15.50 18.97
CA SER A 421 34.64 -14.12 19.10
C SER A 421 33.59 -13.09 18.66
N ASP A 422 33.55 -11.97 19.39
CA ASP A 422 32.65 -10.84 19.15
C ASP A 422 32.75 -10.29 17.72
N ASP A 423 33.92 -10.39 17.07
CA ASP A 423 34.08 -9.92 15.70
C ASP A 423 33.26 -10.76 14.70
N THR A 424 33.28 -12.09 14.85
CA THR A 424 32.51 -12.99 14.01
C THR A 424 31.01 -12.85 14.28
N ARG A 425 30.62 -12.65 15.55
CA ARG A 425 29.23 -12.36 15.93
C ARG A 425 28.71 -11.12 15.20
N ARG A 426 29.50 -10.03 15.16
CA ARG A 426 29.14 -8.81 14.42
C ARG A 426 28.95 -9.07 12.93
N LYS A 427 29.84 -9.84 12.30
CA LYS A 427 29.73 -10.20 10.86
C LYS A 427 28.44 -10.97 10.56
N PHE A 428 28.05 -11.92 11.41
CA PHE A 428 26.80 -12.66 11.24
C PHE A 428 25.55 -11.77 11.40
N LEU A 429 25.57 -10.83 12.35
CA LEU A 429 24.48 -9.86 12.52
C LEU A 429 24.37 -8.89 11.33
N GLN A 430 25.50 -8.43 10.78
CA GLN A 430 25.51 -7.60 9.56
C GLN A 430 25.01 -8.36 8.33
N PHE A 431 25.34 -9.66 8.22
CA PHE A 431 24.83 -10.52 7.17
C PHE A 431 23.30 -10.67 7.26
N GLU A 432 22.78 -10.94 8.47
CA GLU A 432 21.34 -10.97 8.71
C GLU A 432 20.66 -9.64 8.36
N GLU A 433 21.22 -8.50 8.77
CA GLU A 433 20.69 -7.18 8.41
C GLU A 433 20.62 -7.01 6.89
N THR A 434 21.66 -7.42 6.17
CA THR A 434 21.74 -7.29 4.71
C THR A 434 20.68 -8.15 4.02
N VAL A 435 20.48 -9.39 4.48
CA VAL A 435 19.43 -10.27 3.96
C VAL A 435 18.03 -9.73 4.29
N CYS A 436 17.83 -9.20 5.49
CA CYS A 436 16.57 -8.53 5.86
C CYS A 436 16.30 -7.31 4.96
N LEU A 437 17.32 -6.49 4.71
CA LEU A 437 17.24 -5.32 3.81
C LEU A 437 16.85 -5.75 2.40
N LEU A 438 17.51 -6.79 1.86
CA LEU A 438 17.21 -7.34 0.55
C LEU A 438 15.78 -7.87 0.48
N ALA A 439 15.34 -8.64 1.49
CA ALA A 439 13.98 -9.18 1.55
C ALA A 439 12.93 -8.06 1.58
N VAL A 440 13.10 -7.03 2.41
CA VAL A 440 12.20 -5.86 2.45
C VAL A 440 12.16 -5.16 1.09
N ALA A 441 13.31 -4.94 0.45
CA ALA A 441 13.38 -4.32 -0.87
C ALA A 441 12.65 -5.17 -1.92
N CYS A 442 12.90 -6.49 -1.97
CA CYS A 442 12.24 -7.41 -2.89
C CYS A 442 10.71 -7.44 -2.70
N PHE A 443 10.21 -7.41 -1.47
CA PHE A 443 8.77 -7.32 -1.20
C PHE A 443 8.15 -6.03 -1.76
N LYS A 444 8.82 -4.90 -1.59
CA LYS A 444 8.37 -3.60 -2.13
C LYS A 444 8.45 -3.55 -3.65
N ILE A 445 9.54 -4.05 -4.24
CA ILE A 445 9.71 -4.13 -5.70
C ILE A 445 8.60 -4.99 -6.29
N CYS A 446 8.39 -6.18 -5.72
CA CYS A 446 7.35 -7.11 -6.16
C CYS A 446 5.93 -6.50 -6.06
N LYS A 447 5.70 -5.68 -5.03
CA LYS A 447 4.43 -4.96 -4.85
C LYS A 447 4.04 -4.21 -6.12
N TYR A 448 4.93 -3.31 -6.55
CA TYR A 448 4.67 -2.33 -7.58
C TYR A 448 4.90 -2.92 -8.99
N ALA A 449 5.78 -3.91 -9.11
CA ALA A 449 6.11 -4.53 -10.40
C ALA A 449 5.20 -5.71 -10.79
N ALA A 450 4.55 -6.38 -9.83
CA ALA A 450 3.76 -7.58 -10.10
C ALA A 450 2.45 -7.65 -9.31
N PHE A 451 2.50 -7.60 -7.98
CA PHE A 451 1.33 -7.88 -7.12
C PHE A 451 0.16 -6.92 -7.39
N ASP A 452 0.42 -5.61 -7.33
CA ASP A 452 -0.62 -4.62 -7.56
C ASP A 452 -1.12 -4.70 -9.01
N ILE A 453 -0.23 -4.92 -9.99
CA ILE A 453 -0.61 -5.04 -11.40
C ILE A 453 -1.54 -6.25 -11.64
N ALA A 454 -1.21 -7.40 -11.07
CA ALA A 454 -2.01 -8.62 -11.17
C ALA A 454 -3.39 -8.42 -10.53
N LYS A 455 -3.43 -7.88 -9.31
CA LYS A 455 -4.66 -7.59 -8.57
C LYS A 455 -5.57 -6.61 -9.32
N GLU A 456 -5.03 -5.53 -9.85
CA GLU A 456 -5.83 -4.49 -10.53
C GLU A 456 -6.35 -4.98 -11.90
N THR A 457 -5.54 -5.73 -12.63
CA THR A 457 -5.96 -6.38 -13.88
C THR A 457 -7.12 -7.36 -13.63
N LEU A 458 -7.05 -8.14 -12.54
CA LEU A 458 -8.13 -9.04 -12.13
C LEU A 458 -9.38 -8.26 -11.70
N SER A 459 -9.23 -7.18 -10.92
CA SER A 459 -10.33 -6.32 -10.49
C SER A 459 -11.12 -5.75 -11.67
N MET A 460 -10.43 -5.34 -12.73
CA MET A 460 -11.05 -4.77 -13.91
C MET A 460 -11.87 -5.76 -14.75
N LYS A 461 -11.77 -7.07 -14.48
CA LYS A 461 -12.64 -8.08 -15.08
C LYS A 461 -13.88 -8.43 -14.23
N ILE A 462 -13.97 -7.93 -13.01
CA ILE A 462 -15.18 -8.05 -12.18
C ILE A 462 -16.25 -7.11 -12.75
N ASP A 463 -17.52 -7.52 -12.75
CA ASP A 463 -18.64 -6.66 -13.18
C ASP A 463 -18.60 -5.27 -12.53
N LYS A 464 -18.76 -4.22 -13.34
CA LYS A 464 -18.78 -2.81 -12.95
C LYS A 464 -19.79 -2.53 -11.82
N ARG A 465 -20.88 -3.31 -11.74
CA ARG A 465 -21.92 -3.18 -10.70
C ARG A 465 -21.36 -3.31 -9.29
N TYR A 466 -20.43 -4.24 -9.07
CA TYR A 466 -19.91 -4.59 -7.74
C TYR A 466 -18.44 -4.20 -7.52
N ARG A 467 -17.70 -3.94 -8.61
CA ARG A 467 -16.25 -3.68 -8.60
C ARG A 467 -15.80 -2.64 -7.57
N ALA A 468 -16.43 -1.45 -7.55
CA ALA A 468 -16.03 -0.37 -6.65
C ALA A 468 -16.16 -0.74 -5.16
N ARG A 469 -17.15 -1.56 -4.81
CA ARG A 469 -17.42 -2.01 -3.43
C ARG A 469 -16.42 -3.07 -2.99
N PHE A 470 -16.21 -4.09 -3.83
CA PHE A 470 -15.22 -5.12 -3.55
C PHE A 470 -13.82 -4.52 -3.42
N LYS A 471 -13.49 -3.53 -4.26
CA LYS A 471 -12.25 -2.75 -4.13
C LYS A 471 -12.13 -2.09 -2.77
N GLY A 472 -13.18 -1.42 -2.33
CA GLY A 472 -13.30 -0.89 -0.97
C GLY A 472 -13.00 -1.92 0.14
N ILE A 473 -13.30 -3.20 -0.08
CA ILE A 473 -13.07 -4.27 0.89
C ILE A 473 -11.64 -4.80 0.82
N TYR A 474 -11.15 -5.25 -0.34
CA TYR A 474 -9.81 -5.83 -0.40
C TYR A 474 -8.70 -4.78 -0.28
N ASP A 475 -8.82 -3.58 -0.88
CA ASP A 475 -7.79 -2.53 -0.80
C ASP A 475 -7.89 -1.68 0.46
N GLY A 476 -9.11 -1.50 0.99
CA GLY A 476 -9.35 -0.71 2.20
C GLY A 476 -9.17 -1.52 3.47
N VAL A 477 -10.00 -2.54 3.63
CA VAL A 477 -10.14 -3.32 4.86
C VAL A 477 -9.04 -4.39 4.95
N CYS A 478 -8.95 -5.27 3.96
CA CYS A 478 -8.03 -6.41 4.00
C CYS A 478 -6.57 -5.98 4.02
N GLY A 479 -6.22 -4.90 3.30
CA GLY A 479 -4.86 -4.35 3.33
C GLY A 479 -4.38 -3.97 4.75
N LYS A 480 -5.25 -3.36 5.57
CA LYS A 480 -4.90 -2.98 6.95
C LYS A 480 -5.06 -4.11 7.94
N LEU A 481 -6.11 -4.92 7.80
CA LEU A 481 -6.28 -6.13 8.60
C LEU A 481 -5.09 -7.07 8.44
N GLY A 482 -4.50 -7.17 7.25
CA GLY A 482 -3.29 -7.97 7.05
C GLY A 482 -2.09 -7.44 7.84
N LYS A 483 -1.85 -6.12 7.83
CA LYS A 483 -0.78 -5.52 8.66
C LYS A 483 -1.02 -5.72 10.15
N ALA A 484 -2.26 -5.56 10.61
CA ALA A 484 -2.65 -5.81 12.00
C ALA A 484 -2.49 -7.28 12.37
N GLY A 485 -2.91 -8.19 11.48
CA GLY A 485 -2.73 -9.63 11.64
C GLY A 485 -1.27 -10.02 11.76
N GLY A 486 -0.38 -9.43 10.94
CA GLY A 486 1.06 -9.62 11.09
C GLY A 486 1.61 -9.12 12.44
N ALA A 487 1.09 -8.00 12.97
CA ALA A 487 1.47 -7.49 14.29
C ALA A 487 0.87 -8.31 15.45
N LEU A 488 -0.32 -8.89 15.27
CA LEU A 488 -0.95 -9.79 16.23
C LEU A 488 -0.19 -11.12 16.31
N LEU A 489 0.13 -11.72 15.16
CA LEU A 489 0.99 -12.90 15.10
C LEU A 489 2.35 -12.61 15.75
N LEU A 490 2.86 -11.39 15.57
CA LEU A 490 4.06 -10.94 16.26
C LEU A 490 3.91 -11.03 17.77
N LEU A 491 2.89 -10.35 18.30
CA LEU A 491 2.62 -10.26 19.73
C LEU A 491 2.40 -11.65 20.34
N VAL A 492 1.57 -12.49 19.71
CA VAL A 492 1.26 -13.83 20.21
C VAL A 492 2.52 -14.70 20.31
N SER A 493 3.34 -14.75 19.24
CA SER A 493 4.57 -15.55 19.27
C SER A 493 5.56 -15.05 20.32
N ASN A 494 5.68 -13.73 20.50
CA ASN A 494 6.56 -13.13 21.50
C ASN A 494 6.09 -13.39 22.94
N GLN A 495 4.78 -13.40 23.17
CA GLN A 495 4.21 -13.77 24.47
C GLN A 495 4.46 -15.23 24.82
N LEU A 496 4.39 -16.14 23.84
CA LEU A 496 4.68 -17.57 24.06
C LEU A 496 6.12 -17.84 24.50
N ILE A 497 7.08 -17.03 24.05
CA ILE A 497 8.50 -17.13 24.42
C ILE A 497 8.88 -16.14 25.55
N ASN A 498 7.94 -15.32 26.02
CA ASN A 498 8.16 -14.25 26.99
C ASN A 498 9.34 -13.33 26.60
N THR A 499 9.34 -12.87 25.35
CA THR A 499 10.41 -12.04 24.77
C THR A 499 9.87 -10.78 24.13
N THR A 500 10.64 -9.69 24.17
CA THR A 500 10.38 -8.46 23.43
C THR A 500 11.07 -8.43 22.06
N ASP A 501 12.08 -9.28 21.84
CA ASP A 501 12.76 -9.42 20.55
C ASP A 501 12.09 -10.49 19.68
N ILE A 502 11.65 -10.03 18.51
CA ILE A 502 11.03 -10.79 17.42
C ILE A 502 11.94 -11.93 16.95
N ARG A 503 13.26 -11.70 16.93
CA ARG A 503 14.22 -12.66 16.38
C ARG A 503 14.26 -13.95 17.19
N ARG A 504 14.03 -13.86 18.50
CA ARG A 504 13.98 -15.02 19.42
C ARG A 504 12.79 -15.95 19.12
N SER A 505 11.72 -15.41 18.54
CA SER A 505 10.53 -16.18 18.10
C SER A 505 10.58 -16.60 16.63
N SER A 506 11.75 -16.53 15.98
CA SER A 506 11.96 -16.82 14.55
C SER A 506 11.49 -18.22 14.12
N PHE A 507 11.57 -19.23 14.98
CA PHE A 507 11.07 -20.59 14.67
C PHE A 507 9.57 -20.59 14.36
N PHE A 508 8.76 -20.01 15.26
CA PHE A 508 7.31 -19.92 15.07
C PHE A 508 6.97 -19.07 13.85
N TYR A 509 7.69 -17.97 13.62
CA TYR A 509 7.48 -17.15 12.43
C TYR A 509 7.77 -17.89 11.14
N LEU A 510 8.84 -18.70 11.09
CA LEU A 510 9.16 -19.49 9.92
C LEU A 510 8.01 -20.45 9.61
N MET A 511 7.54 -21.22 10.60
CA MET A 511 6.43 -22.18 10.42
C MET A 511 5.13 -21.50 9.97
N ILE A 512 4.74 -20.42 10.64
CA ILE A 512 3.53 -19.66 10.28
C ILE A 512 3.65 -19.06 8.88
N SER A 513 4.83 -18.53 8.52
CA SER A 513 5.07 -17.93 7.21
C SER A 513 4.97 -18.94 6.06
N LEU A 514 5.45 -20.17 6.27
CA LEU A 514 5.34 -21.24 5.28
C LEU A 514 3.87 -21.61 5.03
N VAL A 515 3.06 -21.72 6.09
CA VAL A 515 1.62 -21.97 5.97
C VAL A 515 0.92 -20.85 5.18
N ILE A 516 1.22 -19.59 5.50
CA ILE A 516 0.65 -18.43 4.79
C ILE A 516 0.98 -18.49 3.30
N VAL A 517 2.23 -18.81 2.94
CA VAL A 517 2.67 -18.90 1.55
C VAL A 517 2.03 -20.08 0.82
N SER A 518 1.89 -21.25 1.46
CA SER A 518 1.20 -22.40 0.87
C SER A 518 -0.26 -22.06 0.53
N ILE A 519 -0.97 -21.38 1.43
CA ILE A 519 -2.33 -20.87 1.18
C ILE A 519 -2.30 -19.86 0.03
N TRP A 520 -1.33 -18.96 -0.01
CA TRP A 520 -1.21 -17.96 -1.07
C TRP A 520 -1.01 -18.58 -2.46
N PHE A 521 -0.15 -19.60 -2.60
CA PHE A 521 0.01 -20.34 -3.85
C PHE A 521 -1.29 -21.00 -4.31
N TYR A 522 -2.03 -21.62 -3.38
CA TYR A 522 -3.34 -22.22 -3.67
C TYR A 522 -4.33 -21.18 -4.22
N LEU A 523 -4.44 -20.02 -3.57
CA LEU A 523 -5.35 -18.95 -3.98
C LEU A 523 -4.99 -18.37 -5.36
N ILE A 524 -3.71 -18.21 -5.67
CA ILE A 524 -3.27 -17.72 -6.98
C ILE A 524 -3.60 -18.71 -8.09
N ASN A 525 -3.41 -20.01 -7.86
CA ASN A 525 -3.78 -21.04 -8.84
C ASN A 525 -5.28 -21.05 -9.12
N TYR A 526 -6.11 -20.92 -8.09
CA TYR A 526 -7.56 -20.79 -8.23
C TYR A 526 -7.96 -19.54 -9.04
N LEU A 527 -7.40 -18.38 -8.70
CA LEU A 527 -7.68 -17.13 -9.40
C LEU A 527 -7.21 -17.15 -10.86
N ALA A 528 -6.07 -17.80 -11.14
CA ALA A 528 -5.54 -17.93 -12.50
C ALA A 528 -6.50 -18.72 -13.39
N GLY A 529 -7.05 -19.84 -12.90
CA GLY A 529 -8.04 -20.62 -13.64
C GLY A 529 -9.28 -19.80 -14.03
N LYS A 530 -9.83 -19.05 -13.07
CA LYS A 530 -10.99 -18.16 -13.31
C LYS A 530 -10.68 -17.00 -14.24
N TYR A 531 -9.48 -16.44 -14.13
CA TYR A 531 -9.04 -15.38 -15.02
C TYR A 531 -8.94 -15.88 -16.47
N GLU A 532 -8.30 -17.02 -16.70
CA GLU A 532 -8.16 -17.62 -18.03
C GLU A 532 -9.51 -17.98 -18.67
N GLU A 533 -10.44 -18.52 -17.88
CA GLU A 533 -11.82 -18.79 -18.32
C GLU A 533 -12.53 -17.51 -18.80
N SER A 534 -12.43 -16.42 -18.04
CA SER A 534 -13.01 -15.13 -18.43
C SER A 534 -12.37 -14.50 -19.67
N VAL A 535 -11.07 -14.73 -19.89
CA VAL A 535 -10.37 -14.26 -21.09
C VAL A 535 -10.85 -15.02 -22.32
N LYS A 536 -10.98 -16.36 -22.22
CA LYS A 536 -11.47 -17.20 -23.32
C LYS A 536 -12.91 -16.87 -23.69
N LEU A 537 -13.78 -16.64 -22.70
CA LEU A 537 -15.20 -16.39 -22.92
C LEU A 537 -15.54 -14.93 -23.28
N ARG A 538 -14.58 -14.00 -23.23
CA ARG A 538 -14.79 -12.53 -23.38
C ARG A 538 -15.92 -11.98 -22.49
N LYS A 539 -16.15 -12.61 -21.34
CA LYS A 539 -17.16 -12.19 -20.35
C LYS A 539 -16.48 -11.71 -19.08
N ASN A 540 -17.20 -10.91 -18.29
CA ASN A 540 -16.77 -10.58 -16.93
C ASN A 540 -16.64 -11.87 -16.11
N VAL A 541 -15.70 -11.88 -15.15
CA VAL A 541 -15.49 -13.07 -14.32
C VAL A 541 -16.72 -13.28 -13.44
N ASP A 542 -17.28 -14.50 -13.48
CA ASP A 542 -18.38 -14.88 -12.58
C ASP A 542 -17.89 -14.80 -11.12
N ILE A 543 -18.73 -14.20 -10.27
CA ILE A 543 -18.46 -13.97 -8.85
C ILE A 543 -18.44 -15.32 -8.08
N ASP A 544 -18.81 -16.44 -8.72
CA ASP A 544 -18.73 -17.82 -8.20
C ASP A 544 -19.28 -17.90 -6.77
N LEU A 545 -20.60 -17.69 -6.68
CA LEU A 545 -21.35 -17.76 -5.44
C LEU A 545 -21.38 -19.20 -4.91
N PHE A 546 -21.23 -19.41 -3.60
CA PHE A 546 -21.36 -20.74 -3.00
C PHE A 546 -22.71 -21.40 -3.37
N LYS A 547 -22.69 -22.69 -3.74
CA LYS A 547 -23.90 -23.48 -4.06
C LYS A 547 -24.89 -23.39 -2.88
N GLY A 548 -26.13 -22.98 -3.15
CA GLY A 548 -27.17 -22.68 -2.15
C GLY A 548 -27.56 -21.19 -2.07
N THR A 549 -26.71 -20.28 -2.56
CA THR A 549 -26.97 -18.83 -2.51
C THR A 549 -27.72 -18.29 -3.74
N LYS A 550 -27.85 -19.09 -4.81
CA LYS A 550 -28.55 -18.70 -6.05
C LYS A 550 -30.05 -18.44 -5.85
N LYS A 551 -30.69 -19.12 -4.89
CA LYS A 551 -32.15 -19.05 -4.64
C LYS A 551 -32.61 -17.80 -3.90
N MET A 552 -31.70 -16.98 -3.36
CA MET A 552 -32.05 -15.81 -2.55
C MET A 552 -31.99 -14.49 -3.33
N PHE A 553 -31.58 -14.56 -4.62
CA PHE A 553 -31.41 -13.40 -5.48
C PHE A 553 -32.16 -13.53 -6.82
N SER A 554 -32.82 -14.67 -7.07
CA SER A 554 -33.81 -14.76 -8.16
C SER A 554 -35.02 -13.88 -7.89
N ASP A 555 -35.35 -13.63 -6.63
CA ASP A 555 -36.52 -12.84 -6.26
C ASP A 555 -36.32 -11.33 -6.49
N ASP A 556 -35.08 -10.87 -6.71
CA ASP A 556 -34.74 -9.51 -7.14
C ASP A 556 -34.51 -9.41 -8.67
N GLU A 557 -34.49 -10.54 -9.40
CA GLU A 557 -34.28 -10.58 -10.85
C GLU A 557 -35.60 -10.49 -11.66
N ASP A 558 -36.75 -10.68 -11.00
CA ASP A 558 -38.06 -10.83 -11.65
C ASP A 558 -39.08 -9.69 -11.37
N GLU A 559 -38.68 -8.50 -10.90
CA GLU A 559 -39.59 -7.35 -10.95
C GLU A 559 -39.63 -6.75 -12.37
N PRO A 560 -40.76 -6.84 -13.10
CA PRO A 560 -40.89 -6.24 -14.41
C PRO A 560 -40.78 -4.72 -14.29
N ILE A 561 -40.04 -4.14 -15.23
CA ILE A 561 -39.92 -2.70 -15.43
C ILE A 561 -41.32 -2.13 -15.68
N THR A 562 -42.01 -1.66 -14.65
CA THR A 562 -43.16 -0.78 -14.82
C THR A 562 -42.63 0.62 -15.08
N ALA A 563 -42.84 1.07 -16.31
CA ALA A 563 -42.62 2.45 -16.71
C ALA A 563 -43.60 3.36 -15.95
N SER A 564 -43.04 4.33 -15.23
CA SER A 564 -43.70 5.60 -14.88
C SER A 564 -42.64 6.67 -14.67
#